data_AF-A0A4C1VP97-F1
#
_entry.id   AF-A0A4C1VP97-F1
#
_cell.length_a   1.000
_cell.length_b   1.000
_cell.length_c   1.000
_cell.angle_alpha   90.00
_cell.angle_beta   90.00
_cell.angle_gamma   90.00
#
_symmetry.space_group_name_H-M   'P 1'
#
loop_
_entity.id
_entity.type
_entity.pdbx_description
1 polymer ?
#
loop_
_entity_poly.entity_id
_entity_poly.type
_entity_poly.pdbx_seq_one_letter_code
_entity_poly.pdbx_strand_id
1 'polypeptide(L)'
;MTSTFASPVFAHAAPKALDRLQIIQNKFCRAAMDAHWCVRSLILHRDLELPTISKYMKDASKQFFDIAGSRPNALLGAAVDYQPPPPTHFILRPRNVLNDPPDALTAAVESLNDVNDTHD
;
A
#
# COMPACT_ATOMS: atom_id res chain seq x y z
N MET A 1 -3.17 23.39 -13.69
CA MET A 1 -1.75 23.00 -13.71
C MET A 1 -1.66 21.49 -13.85
N THR A 2 -1.09 21.05 -14.96
CA THR A 2 -0.96 19.66 -15.41
C THR A 2 0.16 18.94 -14.65
N SER A 3 -0.14 18.28 -13.53
CA SER A 3 0.79 17.29 -12.98
C SER A 3 0.56 15.96 -13.70
N THR A 4 1.03 15.88 -14.94
CA THR A 4 0.90 14.68 -15.80
C THR A 4 2.09 13.73 -15.64
N PHE A 5 3.12 14.09 -14.86
CA PHE A 5 4.37 13.33 -14.78
C PHE A 5 4.63 12.67 -13.42
N ALA A 6 3.78 12.88 -12.42
CA ALA A 6 4.03 12.40 -11.07
C ALA A 6 3.11 11.21 -10.72
N SER A 7 3.38 10.00 -11.25
CA SER A 7 2.92 8.73 -10.64
C SER A 7 3.41 7.43 -11.33
N PRO A 8 3.51 6.27 -10.64
CA PRO A 8 3.77 6.07 -9.22
C PRO A 8 5.12 5.36 -9.03
N VAL A 9 6.06 6.02 -8.35
CA VAL A 9 7.28 5.36 -7.81
C VAL A 9 6.91 4.28 -6.77
N PHE A 10 5.69 4.32 -6.24
CA PHE A 10 5.19 3.48 -5.15
C PHE A 10 5.02 2.01 -5.51
N ALA A 11 4.68 1.67 -6.75
CA ALA A 11 4.51 0.27 -7.18
C ALA A 11 5.85 -0.50 -7.26
N HIS A 12 6.99 0.20 -7.15
CA HIS A 12 8.34 -0.36 -7.16
C HIS A 12 9.01 -0.29 -5.75
N ALA A 13 8.25 0.02 -4.70
CA ALA A 13 8.83 -0.04 -3.36
C ALA A 13 9.24 -1.48 -3.05
N ALA A 14 10.55 -1.74 -2.92
CA ALA A 14 11.02 -3.05 -2.51
C ALA A 14 10.40 -3.40 -1.15
N PRO A 15 10.00 -4.66 -0.90
CA PRO A 15 9.39 -5.06 0.37
C PRO A 15 10.19 -4.60 1.59
N LYS A 16 11.53 -4.70 1.50
CA LYS A 16 12.46 -4.21 2.54
C LYS A 16 12.34 -2.71 2.84
N ALA A 17 11.99 -1.88 1.85
CA ALA A 17 11.76 -0.45 2.05
C ALA A 17 10.41 -0.22 2.74
N LEU A 18 9.38 -0.99 2.36
CA LEU A 18 8.07 -0.94 3.01
C LEU A 18 8.16 -1.39 4.48
N ASP A 19 8.91 -2.44 4.78
CA ASP A 19 9.13 -2.89 6.17
C ASP A 19 9.79 -1.80 7.02
N ARG A 20 10.79 -1.09 6.46
CA ARG A 20 11.45 0.03 7.16
C ARG A 20 10.48 1.19 7.40
N LEU A 21 9.65 1.50 6.42
CA LEU A 21 8.61 2.52 6.55
C LEU A 21 7.57 2.10 7.61
N GLN A 22 7.21 0.82 7.66
CA GLN A 22 6.30 0.29 8.67
C GLN A 22 6.88 0.40 10.08
N ILE A 23 8.18 0.13 10.26
CA ILE A 23 8.87 0.33 11.54
C ILE A 23 8.82 1.82 11.96
N ILE A 24 8.99 2.73 11.01
CA ILE A 24 8.91 4.18 11.28
C ILE A 24 7.49 4.57 11.68
N GLN A 25 6.46 4.09 10.98
CA GLN A 25 5.06 4.31 11.35
C GLN A 25 4.76 3.78 12.74
N ASN A 26 5.19 2.56 13.05
CA ASN A 26 4.98 1.95 14.36
C ASN A 26 5.63 2.77 15.49
N LYS A 27 6.81 3.33 15.25
CA LYS A 27 7.48 4.24 16.21
C LYS A 27 6.72 5.56 16.35
N PHE A 28 6.24 6.12 15.25
CA PHE A 28 5.46 7.35 15.25
C PHE A 28 4.16 7.18 16.06
N CYS A 29 3.37 6.12 15.79
CA CYS A 29 2.13 5.86 16.52
C CYS A 29 2.39 5.67 18.03
N ARG A 30 3.49 4.98 18.41
CA ARG A 30 3.87 4.83 19.82
C ARG A 30 4.21 6.15 20.50
N ALA A 31 4.96 7.02 19.82
CA ALA A 31 5.28 8.34 20.34
C ALA A 31 4.05 9.24 20.45
N ALA A 32 3.12 9.16 19.49
CA ALA A 32 1.89 9.95 19.49
C ALA A 32 0.94 9.56 20.64
N MET A 33 0.85 8.27 20.98
CA MET A 33 0.01 7.76 22.08
C MET A 33 0.70 7.71 23.45
N ASP A 34 1.97 8.12 23.53
CA ASP A 34 2.85 7.88 24.70
C ASP A 34 2.75 6.44 25.23
N ALA A 35 2.66 5.49 24.30
CA ALA A 35 2.32 4.11 24.62
C ALA A 35 3.53 3.33 25.15
N HIS A 36 3.32 2.56 26.21
CA HIS A 36 4.35 1.65 26.72
C HIS A 36 4.75 0.61 25.67
N TRP A 37 6.01 0.15 25.68
CA TRP A 37 6.57 -0.75 24.65
C TRP A 37 5.80 -2.07 24.46
N CYS A 38 5.07 -2.51 25.50
CA CYS A 38 4.28 -3.73 25.53
C CYS A 38 2.96 -3.61 24.73
N VAL A 39 2.52 -2.38 24.40
CA VAL A 39 1.30 -2.21 23.61
C VAL A 39 1.53 -2.75 22.19
N ARG A 40 0.66 -3.69 21.79
CA ARG A 40 0.72 -4.30 20.46
C ARG A 40 0.42 -3.26 19.41
N SER A 41 1.22 -3.23 18.34
CA SER A 41 1.03 -2.31 17.22
C SER A 41 -0.38 -2.41 16.62
N LEU A 42 -0.97 -3.61 16.59
CA LEU A 42 -2.35 -3.83 16.12
C LEU A 42 -3.37 -2.95 16.87
N ILE A 43 -3.23 -2.81 18.20
CA ILE A 43 -4.15 -2.03 19.03
C ILE A 43 -4.00 -0.54 18.71
N LEU A 44 -2.76 -0.05 18.59
CA LEU A 44 -2.48 1.35 18.23
C LEU A 44 -3.04 1.70 16.84
N HIS A 45 -2.94 0.78 15.88
CA HIS A 45 -3.49 0.97 14.55
C HIS A 45 -5.02 1.03 14.54
N ARG A 46 -5.68 0.23 15.39
CA ARG A 46 -7.14 0.29 15.57
C ARG A 46 -7.57 1.60 16.24
N ASP A 47 -6.93 1.95 17.35
CA ASP A 47 -7.30 3.12 18.15
C ASP A 47 -7.07 4.44 17.39
N LEU A 48 -6.08 4.49 16.48
CA LEU A 48 -5.85 5.64 15.61
C LEU A 48 -6.58 5.57 14.27
N GLU A 49 -7.32 4.48 14.00
CA GLU A 49 -7.94 4.20 12.69
C GLU A 49 -6.94 4.30 11.53
N LEU A 50 -5.65 4.04 11.80
CA LEU A 50 -4.57 4.26 10.84
C LEU A 50 -4.33 3.01 10.00
N PRO A 51 -4.48 3.08 8.67
CA PRO A 51 -4.08 1.99 7.79
C PRO A 51 -2.57 1.77 7.84
N THR A 52 -2.16 0.51 7.79
CA THR A 52 -0.77 0.10 7.62
C THR A 52 -0.21 0.69 6.31
N ILE A 53 1.06 1.09 6.28
CA ILE A 53 1.67 1.71 5.08
C ILE A 53 1.53 0.80 3.86
N SER A 54 1.66 -0.52 4.02
CA SER A 54 1.46 -1.47 2.92
C SER A 54 0.05 -1.36 2.32
N LYS A 55 -0.98 -1.37 3.16
CA LYS A 55 -2.38 -1.21 2.73
C LYS A 55 -2.62 0.14 2.05
N TYR A 56 -2.18 1.22 2.70
CA TYR A 56 -2.30 2.57 2.13
C TYR A 56 -1.61 2.69 0.77
N MET A 57 -0.41 2.12 0.61
CA MET A 57 0.32 2.13 -0.67
C MET A 57 -0.41 1.33 -1.75
N LYS A 58 -1.02 0.19 -1.40
CA LYS A 58 -1.85 -0.61 -2.30
C LYS A 58 -3.08 0.17 -2.75
N ASP A 59 -3.85 0.71 -1.82
CA ASP A 59 -5.09 1.45 -2.09
C ASP A 59 -4.82 2.72 -2.89
N ALA A 60 -3.78 3.49 -2.52
CA ALA A 60 -3.38 4.69 -3.25
C ALA A 60 -2.89 4.36 -4.67
N SER A 61 -2.17 3.24 -4.85
CA SER A 61 -1.74 2.80 -6.18
C SER A 61 -2.94 2.45 -7.04
N LYS A 62 -3.90 1.67 -6.51
CA LYS A 62 -5.13 1.30 -7.20
C LYS A 62 -5.95 2.52 -7.60
N GLN A 63 -6.22 3.43 -6.65
CA GLN A 63 -6.93 4.67 -6.92
C GLN A 63 -6.25 5.49 -8.02
N PHE A 64 -4.91 5.52 -8.03
CA PHE A 64 -4.18 6.20 -9.08
C PHE A 64 -4.41 5.58 -10.46
N PHE A 65 -4.35 4.25 -10.58
CA PHE A 65 -4.58 3.55 -11.85
C PHE A 65 -6.04 3.64 -12.29
N ASP A 66 -7.01 3.60 -11.39
CA ASP A 66 -8.43 3.81 -11.69
C ASP A 66 -8.68 5.23 -12.26
N ILE A 67 -8.03 6.24 -11.67
CA ILE A 67 -8.06 7.63 -12.18
C ILE A 67 -7.35 7.74 -13.54
N ALA A 68 -6.26 6.99 -13.76
CA ALA A 68 -5.54 7.00 -15.03
C ALA A 68 -6.37 6.36 -16.16
N GLY A 69 -7.08 5.27 -15.87
CA GLY A 69 -7.94 4.55 -16.83
C GLY A 69 -9.22 5.30 -17.19
N SER A 70 -9.76 6.12 -16.29
CA SER A 70 -10.94 6.97 -16.56
C SER A 70 -10.65 8.19 -17.44
N ARG A 71 -9.39 8.50 -17.74
CA ARG A 71 -9.01 9.64 -18.60
C ARG A 71 -9.14 9.28 -20.09
N PRO A 72 -9.60 10.21 -20.95
CA PRO A 72 -9.69 10.00 -22.40
C PRO A 72 -8.30 10.07 -23.08
N ASN A 73 -7.27 9.48 -22.49
CA ASN A 73 -5.92 9.40 -23.04
C ASN A 73 -5.56 7.93 -23.28
N ALA A 74 -5.52 7.54 -24.56
CA ALA A 74 -5.25 6.16 -24.98
C ALA A 74 -3.90 5.62 -24.47
N LEU A 75 -2.89 6.49 -24.29
CA LEU A 75 -1.58 6.07 -23.76
C LEU A 75 -1.63 5.71 -22.28
N LEU A 76 -2.51 6.34 -21.51
CA LEU A 76 -2.69 6.03 -20.08
C LEU A 76 -3.52 4.76 -19.90
N GLY A 77 -4.57 4.57 -20.72
CA GLY A 77 -5.34 3.32 -20.74
C GLY A 77 -4.47 2.10 -21.05
N ALA A 78 -3.61 2.19 -22.07
CA ALA A 78 -2.69 1.11 -22.42
C ALA A 78 -1.66 0.77 -21.32
N ALA A 79 -1.35 1.72 -20.43
CA ALA A 79 -0.46 1.50 -19.29
C ALA A 79 -1.17 0.80 -18.11
N VAL A 80 -2.48 0.98 -17.95
CA VAL A 80 -3.30 0.32 -16.93
C VAL A 80 -3.45 -1.18 -17.25
N ASP A 81 -3.72 -1.49 -18.52
CA ASP A 81 -3.86 -2.86 -19.04
C ASP A 81 -2.52 -3.56 -19.33
N TYR A 82 -1.40 -2.91 -19.00
CA TYR A 82 -0.09 -3.44 -19.28
C TYR A 82 0.25 -4.60 -18.34
N GLN A 83 0.24 -5.82 -18.87
CA GLN A 83 0.78 -6.98 -18.17
C GLN A 83 2.28 -7.13 -18.48
N PRO A 84 3.17 -7.03 -17.48
CA PRO A 84 4.59 -7.25 -17.71
C PRO A 84 4.85 -8.73 -18.04
N PRO A 85 5.75 -9.03 -19.00
CA PRO A 85 6.17 -10.40 -19.27
C PRO A 85 6.83 -11.02 -18.01
N PRO A 86 6.81 -12.37 -17.89
CA PRO A 86 7.46 -13.07 -16.78
C PRO A 86 8.91 -12.60 -16.65
N PRO A 87 9.42 -12.36 -15.43
CA PRO A 87 10.73 -11.75 -15.23
C PRO A 87 11.83 -12.64 -15.82
N THR A 88 12.32 -12.30 -17.01
CA THR A 88 13.50 -12.90 -17.62
C THR A 88 14.73 -12.20 -17.03
N HIS A 89 15.26 -12.82 -15.98
CA HIS A 89 16.52 -12.60 -15.27
C HIS A 89 16.97 -11.18 -14.85
N PHE A 90 16.68 -10.07 -15.53
CA PHE A 90 17.17 -8.74 -15.11
C PHE A 90 16.29 -7.53 -15.50
N ILE A 91 15.15 -7.73 -16.17
CA ILE A 91 14.27 -6.61 -16.57
C ILE A 91 13.00 -6.60 -15.71
N LEU A 92 13.03 -5.83 -14.63
CA LEU A 92 11.84 -5.47 -13.85
C LEU A 92 11.15 -4.29 -14.54
N ARG A 93 10.11 -4.56 -15.34
CA ARG A 93 9.24 -3.49 -15.81
C ARG A 93 8.28 -3.06 -14.70
N PRO A 94 7.95 -1.75 -14.59
CA PRO A 94 7.04 -1.24 -13.58
C PRO A 94 5.71 -2.01 -13.62
N ARG A 95 5.27 -2.51 -12.45
CA ARG A 95 3.97 -3.15 -12.29
C ARG A 95 2.91 -2.08 -12.03
N ASN A 96 1.68 -2.35 -12.47
CA ASN A 96 0.53 -1.52 -12.13
C ASN A 96 0.05 -1.75 -10.68
N VAL A 97 0.32 -2.91 -10.07
CA VAL A 97 -0.16 -3.24 -8.72
C VAL A 97 0.94 -3.87 -7.89
N LEU A 98 1.03 -3.45 -6.62
CA LEU A 98 1.84 -4.11 -5.59
C LEU A 98 1.17 -5.45 -5.21
N ASN A 99 1.50 -6.49 -5.97
CA ASN A 99 0.98 -7.85 -5.78
C ASN A 99 1.72 -8.65 -4.69
N ASP A 100 2.60 -8.00 -3.92
CA ASP A 100 3.32 -8.66 -2.85
C ASP A 100 2.34 -9.03 -1.71
N PRO A 101 2.50 -10.23 -1.12
CA PRO A 101 1.66 -10.66 -0.02
C PRO A 101 1.77 -9.65 1.14
N PRO A 102 0.65 -9.36 1.85
CA PRO A 102 0.67 -8.46 3.00
C PRO A 102 1.65 -8.99 4.07
N ASP A 103 2.29 -8.06 4.79
CA ASP A 103 3.11 -8.45 5.93
C ASP A 103 2.21 -9.02 7.06
N ALA A 104 2.82 -9.73 8.01
CA ALA A 104 2.06 -10.39 9.08
C ALA A 104 1.19 -9.41 9.90
N LEU A 105 1.62 -8.16 10.03
CA LEU A 105 0.85 -7.12 10.72
C LEU A 105 -0.35 -6.67 9.88
N THR A 106 -0.17 -6.40 8.59
CA THR A 106 -1.25 -6.03 7.65
C THR A 106 -2.28 -7.14 7.56
N ALA A 107 -1.84 -8.40 7.41
CA ALA A 107 -2.75 -9.55 7.38
C ALA A 107 -3.58 -9.67 8.67
N ALA A 108 -2.97 -9.42 9.83
CA ALA A 108 -3.68 -9.42 11.11
C ALA A 108 -4.65 -8.24 11.26
N VAL A 109 -4.28 -7.05 10.77
CA VAL A 109 -5.15 -5.86 10.76
C VAL A 109 -6.34 -6.08 9.81
N GLU A 110 -6.12 -6.62 8.61
CA GLU A 110 -7.18 -6.92 7.63
C GLU A 110 -8.15 -7.97 8.18
N SER A 111 -7.64 -9.09 8.70
CA SER A 111 -8.47 -10.11 9.33
C SER A 111 -9.29 -9.60 10.52
N LEU A 112 -8.83 -8.57 11.24
CA LEU A 112 -9.60 -7.98 12.34
C LEU A 112 -10.76 -7.11 11.83
N ASN A 113 -10.59 -6.45 10.68
CA ASN A 113 -11.65 -5.63 10.07
C ASN A 113 -12.75 -6.52 9.49
N ASP A 114 -12.39 -7.61 8.79
CA ASP A 114 -13.36 -8.56 8.22
C ASP A 114 -14.29 -9.19 9.28
N VAL A 115 -13.78 -9.39 10.50
CA VAL A 115 -14.57 -9.91 11.64
C VAL A 115 -15.58 -8.89 12.16
N ASN A 116 -15.28 -7.59 12.09
CA ASN A 116 -16.22 -6.54 12.52
C ASN A 116 -17.34 -6.33 11.47
N ASP A 117 -17.03 -6.47 10.19
CA ASP A 117 -18.01 -6.33 9.09
C ASP A 117 -19.04 -7.50 9.03
N THR A 118 -18.77 -8.60 9.75
CA THR A 118 -19.70 -9.75 9.84
C THR A 118 -20.76 -9.56 10.94
N HIS A 119 -20.67 -8.49 11.74
CA HIS A 119 -21.55 -8.23 12.88
C HIS A 119 -22.58 -7.09 12.66
N ASP A 120 -22.69 -6.57 11.44
CA ASP A 120 -23.76 -5.65 11.00
C ASP A 120 -24.84 -6.38 10.16
#